data_AF-A0A3D1AWX5-F1
#
_entry.id   AF-A0A3D1AWX5-F1
#
_cell.length_a   1.000
_cell.length_b   1.000
_cell.length_c   1.000
_cell.angle_alpha   90.00
_cell.angle_beta   90.00
_cell.angle_gamma   90.00
#
_symmetry.space_group_name_H-M   'P 1'
#
loop_
_entity.id
_entity.type
_entity.pdbx_description
1 polymer ?
#
loop_
_entity_poly.entity_id
_entity_poly.type
_entity_poly.pdbx_seq_one_letter_code
_entity_poly.pdbx_strand_id
1 'polypeptide(L)'
;MRYGAAILVLLTGTLSAFQSAENSETARLTFIVSTTFGEPLERAQVVLTSIGPKQRLTGLSGSKGEVLLERVPFGLYEVEARAPGFEIRREKIGVYQQQLVYRLGLVLGYPHSAKRSQIAGSVSWGSGSKADLWVRLVSVFGGDVIENAVDRTGSFHLIGMAPGRYVLILFDKEKVLATKPVEVLGGSK
;
A
#
# COMPACT_ATOMS: atom_id res chain seq x y z
N MET A 1 24.02 58.38 7.42
CA MET A 1 23.16 58.21 8.62
C MET A 1 21.97 57.33 8.27
N ARG A 2 21.95 56.07 8.72
CA ARG A 2 20.72 55.32 9.06
C ARG A 2 21.13 54.26 10.09
N TYR A 3 20.62 54.44 11.30
CA TYR A 3 20.87 53.58 12.47
C TYR A 3 20.11 52.27 12.30
N GLY A 4 20.79 51.14 12.56
CA GLY A 4 20.17 49.83 12.71
C GLY A 4 19.55 49.69 14.10
N ALA A 5 18.31 49.23 14.17
CA ALA A 5 17.67 48.86 15.42
C ALA A 5 17.82 47.36 15.64
N ALA A 6 18.48 46.98 16.75
CA ALA A 6 18.48 45.61 17.26
C ALA A 6 17.43 45.51 18.37
N ILE A 7 16.51 44.55 18.27
CA ILE A 7 15.53 44.26 19.31
C ILE A 7 16.05 43.10 20.15
N LEU A 8 16.32 43.39 21.43
CA LEU A 8 16.65 42.41 22.46
C LEU A 8 15.35 42.01 23.17
N VAL A 9 14.99 40.73 23.16
CA VAL A 9 13.87 40.21 23.96
C VAL A 9 14.44 39.33 25.06
N LEU A 10 14.29 39.76 26.31
CA LEU A 10 14.53 38.96 27.51
C LEU A 10 13.20 38.35 27.95
N LEU A 11 13.12 37.02 27.95
CA LEU A 11 12.00 36.28 28.53
C LEU A 11 12.47 35.63 29.83
N THR A 12 12.10 36.23 30.96
CA THR A 12 12.10 35.55 32.25
C THR A 12 10.72 34.91 32.46
N GLY A 13 10.68 33.58 32.46
CA GLY A 13 9.47 32.80 32.77
C GLY A 13 9.81 31.66 33.70
N THR A 14 9.13 31.61 34.85
CA THR A 14 9.24 30.61 35.90
C THR A 14 8.85 29.20 35.41
N LEU A 15 9.62 28.18 35.82
CA LEU A 15 9.33 26.77 35.58
C LEU A 15 8.06 26.34 36.33
N SER A 16 6.92 26.33 35.63
CA SER A 16 5.78 25.51 36.04
C SER A 16 5.98 24.10 35.50
N ALA A 17 5.99 23.11 36.40
CA ALA A 17 6.09 21.70 36.05
C ALA A 17 4.91 21.31 35.13
N PHE A 18 5.21 20.98 33.88
CA PHE A 18 4.25 20.33 32.99
C PHE A 18 4.18 18.85 33.39
N GLN A 19 3.15 18.51 34.15
CA GLN A 19 2.66 17.14 34.19
C GLN A 19 1.94 16.89 32.86
N SER A 20 2.68 16.38 31.88
CA SER A 20 2.09 15.94 30.61
C SER A 20 1.18 14.75 30.90
N ALA A 21 -0.13 15.00 30.93
CA ALA A 21 -1.10 13.94 30.67
C ALA A 21 -0.76 13.39 29.27
N GLU A 22 -0.29 12.15 29.23
CA GLU A 22 0.00 11.41 28.01
C GLU A 22 -1.32 11.21 27.26
N ASN A 23 -1.73 12.22 26.49
CA ASN A 23 -2.84 12.10 25.57
C ASN A 23 -2.32 11.23 24.41
N SER A 24 -2.28 9.91 24.62
CA SER A 24 -1.90 8.98 23.57
C SER A 24 -2.96 9.11 22.48
N GLU A 25 -2.66 9.85 21.42
CA GLU A 25 -3.56 9.95 20.28
C GLU A 25 -3.87 8.53 19.79
N THR A 26 -5.16 8.25 19.60
CA THR A 26 -5.61 6.93 19.16
C THR A 26 -6.41 7.02 17.87
N ALA A 27 -6.41 5.92 17.14
CA ALA A 27 -7.06 5.74 15.86
C ALA A 27 -8.12 4.64 15.92
N ARG A 28 -9.10 4.76 15.03
CA ARG A 28 -9.97 3.69 14.57
C ARG A 28 -9.39 3.16 13.25
N LEU A 29 -9.00 1.90 13.24
CA LEU A 29 -8.50 1.22 12.04
C LEU A 29 -9.57 0.29 11.49
N THR A 30 -9.84 0.40 10.20
CA THR A 30 -10.66 -0.55 9.45
C THR A 30 -9.77 -1.27 8.45
N PHE A 31 -9.56 -2.57 8.62
CA PHE A 31 -8.96 -3.41 7.58
C PHE A 31 -10.07 -4.03 6.75
N ILE A 32 -9.88 -4.06 5.44
CA ILE A 32 -10.75 -4.78 4.50
C ILE A 32 -9.88 -5.86 3.88
N VAL A 33 -10.08 -7.10 4.32
CA VAL A 33 -9.37 -8.28 3.84
C VAL A 33 -10.16 -8.90 2.71
N SER A 34 -9.50 -9.09 1.57
CA SER A 34 -10.11 -9.63 0.35
C SER A 34 -9.15 -10.56 -0.36
N THR A 35 -9.61 -11.20 -1.43
CA THR A 35 -8.72 -11.77 -2.46
C THR A 35 -7.99 -10.62 -3.20
N THR A 36 -7.05 -10.96 -4.06
CA THR A 36 -6.46 -10.01 -5.03
C THR A 36 -7.41 -9.60 -6.17
N PHE A 37 -8.58 -10.22 -6.26
CA PHE A 37 -9.67 -9.82 -7.14
C PHE A 37 -10.76 -9.01 -6.40
N GLY A 38 -10.65 -8.84 -5.08
CA GLY A 38 -11.50 -7.96 -4.29
C GLY A 38 -12.75 -8.62 -3.71
N GLU A 39 -12.90 -9.95 -3.81
CA GLU A 39 -13.93 -10.66 -3.05
C GLU A 39 -13.56 -10.63 -1.55
N PRO A 40 -14.50 -10.29 -0.65
CA PRO A 40 -14.22 -10.24 0.77
C PRO A 40 -13.87 -11.64 1.33
N LEU A 41 -12.90 -11.69 2.24
CA LEU A 41 -12.54 -12.92 2.95
C LEU A 41 -13.10 -12.88 4.36
N GLU A 42 -14.02 -13.78 4.68
CA GLU A 42 -14.55 -13.96 6.04
C GLU A 42 -13.57 -14.76 6.90
N ARG A 43 -13.55 -14.48 8.22
CA ARG A 43 -12.72 -15.20 9.21
C ARG A 43 -11.22 -15.14 8.92
N ALA A 44 -10.76 -14.22 8.08
CA ALA A 44 -9.36 -13.88 7.91
C ALA A 44 -8.88 -13.18 9.19
N GLN A 45 -7.67 -13.53 9.64
CA GLN A 45 -7.09 -12.96 10.83
C GLN A 45 -6.14 -11.82 10.46
N VAL A 46 -6.33 -10.68 11.10
CA VAL A 46 -5.40 -9.56 11.07
C VAL A 46 -4.74 -9.44 12.43
N VAL A 47 -3.41 -9.44 12.44
CA VAL A 47 -2.58 -9.24 13.61
C VAL A 47 -1.80 -7.94 13.41
N LEU A 48 -1.94 -7.02 14.34
CA LEU A 48 -1.22 -5.75 14.34
C LEU A 48 -0.21 -5.75 15.49
N THR A 49 1.07 -5.62 15.18
CA THR A 49 2.16 -5.63 16.17
C THR A 49 2.89 -4.29 16.14
N SER A 50 2.92 -3.58 17.25
CA SER A 50 3.65 -2.31 17.32
C SER A 50 5.16 -2.56 17.25
N ILE A 51 5.86 -1.72 16.48
CA ILE A 51 7.33 -1.76 16.34
C ILE A 51 8.02 -1.15 17.57
N GLY A 52 7.32 -0.27 18.31
CA GLY A 52 7.83 0.39 19.51
C GLY A 52 7.41 -0.34 20.80
N PRO A 53 6.50 0.23 21.61
CA PRO A 53 6.01 -0.44 22.81
C PRO A 53 5.37 -1.78 22.41
N LYS A 54 5.70 -2.87 23.11
CA LYS A 54 5.20 -4.21 22.77
C LYS A 54 3.68 -4.29 22.96
N GLN A 55 2.94 -3.93 21.93
CA GLN A 55 1.49 -4.07 21.84
C GLN A 55 1.15 -4.97 20.66
N ARG A 56 0.23 -5.90 20.88
CA ARG A 56 -0.30 -6.77 19.83
C ARG A 56 -1.82 -6.74 19.87
N LEU A 57 -2.43 -6.35 18.76
CA LEU A 57 -3.88 -6.35 18.56
C LEU A 57 -4.22 -7.40 17.52
N THR A 58 -5.42 -7.97 17.60
CA THR A 58 -5.86 -9.02 16.68
C THR A 58 -7.34 -8.89 16.44
N GLY A 59 -7.76 -9.11 15.21
CA GLY A 59 -9.17 -9.19 14.84
C GLY A 59 -9.41 -10.24 13.76
N LEU A 60 -10.67 -10.67 13.66
CA LEU A 60 -11.15 -11.57 12.63
C LEU A 60 -12.12 -10.81 11.73
N SER A 61 -12.05 -11.08 10.43
CA SER A 61 -12.90 -10.40 9.47
C SER A 61 -14.33 -10.92 9.50
N GLY A 62 -15.28 -10.00 9.36
CA GLY A 62 -16.70 -10.27 9.16
C GLY A 62 -17.04 -10.69 7.73
N SER A 63 -18.35 -10.76 7.43
CA SER A 63 -18.86 -11.21 6.13
C SER A 63 -18.55 -10.27 4.96
N LYS A 64 -18.15 -9.01 5.24
CA LYS A 64 -17.67 -8.07 4.22
C LYS A 64 -16.14 -7.95 4.22
N GLY A 65 -15.44 -8.88 4.89
CA GLY A 65 -13.98 -8.88 4.99
C GLY A 65 -13.43 -7.85 5.96
N GLU A 66 -14.28 -7.16 6.73
CA GLU A 66 -13.92 -6.05 7.58
C GLU A 66 -13.40 -6.48 8.95
N VAL A 67 -12.31 -5.87 9.41
CA VAL A 67 -11.81 -5.95 10.78
C VAL A 67 -11.74 -4.54 11.35
N LEU A 68 -12.41 -4.32 12.48
CA LEU A 68 -12.38 -3.04 13.20
C LEU A 68 -11.48 -3.15 14.43
N LEU A 69 -10.44 -2.32 14.51
CA LEU A 69 -9.64 -2.13 15.72
C LEU A 69 -9.84 -0.70 16.22
N GLU A 70 -10.29 -0.56 17.46
CA GLU A 70 -10.55 0.75 18.08
C GLU A 70 -9.47 1.10 19.10
N ARG A 71 -9.29 2.41 19.33
CA ARG A 71 -8.33 2.96 20.29
C ARG A 71 -6.90 2.47 20.05
N VAL A 72 -6.49 2.36 18.78
CA VAL A 72 -5.12 1.98 18.40
C VAL A 72 -4.22 3.19 18.58
N PRO A 73 -3.20 3.16 19.45
CA PRO A 73 -2.29 4.28 19.61
C PRO A 73 -1.62 4.69 18.29
N PHE A 74 -1.26 5.96 18.17
CA PHE A 74 -0.46 6.41 17.04
C PHE A 74 0.94 5.79 17.09
N GLY A 75 1.49 5.46 15.91
CA GLY A 75 2.80 4.80 15.82
C GLY A 75 3.00 3.96 14.56
N LEU A 76 4.12 3.25 14.52
CA LEU A 76 4.46 2.31 13.46
C LEU A 76 4.11 0.88 13.87
N TYR A 77 3.51 0.14 12.94
CA TYR A 77 3.05 -1.22 13.16
C TYR A 77 3.45 -2.15 12.02
N GLU A 78 3.69 -3.41 12.35
CA GLU A 78 3.67 -4.52 11.40
C GLU A 78 2.28 -5.15 11.41
N VAL A 79 1.67 -5.23 10.23
CA VAL A 79 0.40 -5.90 9.97
C VAL A 79 0.70 -7.26 9.37
N GLU A 80 0.11 -8.30 9.93
CA GLU A 80 0.05 -9.62 9.32
C GLU A 80 -1.40 -9.99 9.05
N ALA A 81 -1.74 -10.31 7.80
CA ALA A 81 -3.05 -10.83 7.43
C ALA A 81 -2.91 -12.26 6.88
N ARG A 82 -3.78 -13.14 7.36
CA ARG A 82 -3.78 -14.57 6.99
C ARG A 82 -5.19 -15.12 6.91
N ALA A 83 -5.40 -16.02 5.97
CA ALA A 83 -6.63 -16.79 5.83
C ALA A 83 -6.28 -18.21 5.35
N PRO A 84 -7.05 -19.25 5.71
CA PRO A 84 -6.85 -20.59 5.18
C PRO A 84 -6.85 -20.61 3.64
N GLY A 85 -5.84 -21.25 3.03
CA GLY A 85 -5.70 -21.32 1.57
C GLY A 85 -5.02 -20.11 0.92
N PHE A 86 -4.56 -19.13 1.71
CA PHE A 86 -3.87 -17.93 1.22
C PHE A 86 -2.44 -17.82 1.79
N GLU A 87 -1.57 -17.14 1.05
CA GLU A 87 -0.27 -16.71 1.55
C GLU A 87 -0.43 -15.66 2.67
N ILE A 88 0.50 -15.68 3.63
CA ILE A 88 0.53 -14.67 4.69
C ILE A 88 1.05 -13.36 4.11
N ARG A 89 0.26 -12.29 4.20
CA ARG A 89 0.67 -10.94 3.82
C ARG A 89 1.22 -10.19 5.02
N ARG A 90 2.38 -9.55 4.87
CA ARG A 90 3.00 -8.70 5.90
C ARG A 90 3.31 -7.32 5.35
N GLU A 91 2.95 -6.28 6.10
CA GLU A 91 3.19 -4.89 5.73
C GLU A 91 3.56 -4.04 6.94
N LYS A 92 4.31 -2.97 6.70
CA LYS A 92 4.55 -1.93 7.71
C LYS A 92 3.62 -0.74 7.43
N ILE A 93 2.89 -0.30 8.45
CA ILE A 93 1.97 0.83 8.34
C ILE A 93 2.25 1.89 9.40
N GLY A 94 1.93 3.13 9.07
CA GLY A 94 1.94 4.26 10.01
C GLY A 94 0.53 4.63 10.42
N VAL A 95 0.28 4.73 11.72
CA VAL A 95 -0.99 5.15 12.30
C VAL A 95 -0.79 6.56 12.86
N TYR A 96 -1.18 7.57 12.07
CA TYR A 96 -1.01 8.99 12.41
C TYR A 96 -2.27 9.82 12.15
N GLN A 97 -3.40 9.14 12.01
CA GLN A 97 -4.70 9.74 11.75
C GLN A 97 -5.76 9.01 12.58
N GLN A 98 -6.78 9.74 13.01
CA GLN A 98 -7.83 9.20 13.88
C GLN A 98 -8.67 8.11 13.20
N GLN A 99 -8.72 8.09 11.87
CA GLN A 99 -9.46 7.11 11.08
C GLN A 99 -8.64 6.70 9.87
N LEU A 100 -8.36 5.40 9.74
CA LEU A 100 -7.60 4.85 8.62
C LEU A 100 -8.28 3.59 8.08
N VAL A 101 -8.24 3.44 6.76
CA VAL A 101 -8.76 2.25 6.06
C VAL A 101 -7.63 1.61 5.28
N TYR A 102 -7.36 0.33 5.56
CA TYR A 102 -6.37 -0.47 4.87
C TYR A 102 -7.03 -1.58 4.08
N ARG A 103 -6.60 -1.80 2.83
CA ARG A 103 -7.10 -2.89 1.98
C ARG A 103 -6.01 -3.94 1.84
N LEU A 104 -6.28 -5.16 2.27
CA LEU A 104 -5.32 -6.25 2.30
C LEU A 104 -5.82 -7.39 1.39
N GLY A 105 -5.38 -7.37 0.14
CA GLY A 105 -5.61 -8.47 -0.80
C GLY A 105 -4.67 -9.64 -0.50
N LEU A 106 -5.21 -10.82 -0.24
CA LEU A 106 -4.43 -12.03 -0.02
C LEU A 106 -4.29 -12.82 -1.32
N VAL A 107 -3.07 -13.28 -1.60
CA VAL A 107 -2.73 -14.14 -2.73
C VAL A 107 -3.04 -15.59 -2.35
N LEU A 108 -3.61 -16.38 -3.26
CA LEU A 108 -3.85 -17.80 -3.02
C LEU A 108 -2.53 -18.53 -2.76
N GLY A 109 -2.50 -19.34 -1.71
CA GLY A 109 -1.35 -20.15 -1.36
C GLY A 109 -1.33 -21.42 -2.21
N TYR A 110 -0.40 -21.51 -3.16
CA TYR A 110 -0.22 -22.72 -3.96
C TYR A 110 0.79 -23.67 -3.31
N PRO A 111 0.49 -24.97 -3.20
CA PRO A 111 1.48 -25.96 -2.82
C PRO A 111 2.48 -26.15 -3.97
N HIS A 112 3.61 -25.43 -3.89
CA HIS A 112 4.79 -25.50 -4.79
C HIS A 112 4.58 -25.10 -6.27
N SER A 113 5.50 -24.26 -6.78
CA SER A 113 5.78 -24.02 -8.21
C SER A 113 4.71 -23.36 -9.10
N ALA A 114 3.79 -22.54 -8.57
CA ALA A 114 2.97 -21.72 -9.45
C ALA A 114 3.86 -20.72 -10.20
N LYS A 115 3.96 -20.85 -11.54
CA LYS A 115 4.58 -19.84 -12.38
C LYS A 115 3.85 -18.53 -12.13
N ARG A 116 4.58 -17.49 -11.75
CA ARG A 116 4.03 -16.13 -11.64
C ARG A 116 3.49 -15.71 -13.01
N SER A 117 2.38 -14.97 -13.01
CA SER A 117 1.72 -14.55 -14.25
C SER A 117 2.58 -13.53 -15.01
N GLN A 118 2.25 -13.36 -16.28
CA GLN A 118 2.90 -12.39 -17.17
C GLN A 118 1.88 -11.65 -18.02
N ILE A 119 2.21 -10.41 -18.40
CA ILE A 119 1.44 -9.58 -19.32
C ILE A 119 2.37 -9.13 -20.43
N ALA A 120 1.93 -9.31 -21.68
CA ALA A 120 2.55 -8.74 -22.87
C ALA A 120 1.59 -7.73 -23.50
N GLY A 121 2.13 -6.68 -24.12
CA GLY A 121 1.33 -5.74 -24.88
C GLY A 121 2.19 -4.88 -25.79
N SER A 122 1.52 -4.00 -26.52
CA SER A 122 2.17 -3.00 -27.35
C SER A 122 1.54 -1.63 -27.18
N VAL A 123 2.34 -0.61 -27.46
CA VAL A 123 1.96 0.80 -27.51
C VAL A 123 2.17 1.27 -28.94
N SER A 124 1.13 1.84 -29.54
CA SER A 124 1.24 2.54 -30.82
C SER A 124 1.31 4.05 -30.58
N TRP A 125 2.12 4.74 -31.38
CA TRP A 125 2.19 6.20 -31.40
C TRP A 125 2.02 6.71 -32.84
N GLY A 126 1.54 7.94 -32.97
CA GLY A 126 1.45 8.62 -34.26
C GLY A 126 2.83 8.97 -34.84
N SER A 127 2.88 9.72 -35.95
CA SER A 127 4.16 10.15 -36.53
C SER A 127 4.90 11.10 -35.57
N GLY A 128 5.93 10.61 -34.90
CA GLY A 128 6.71 11.35 -33.91
C GLY A 128 7.95 10.58 -33.42
N SER A 129 8.82 11.29 -32.72
CA SER A 129 10.03 10.74 -32.07
C SER A 129 9.67 9.62 -31.09
N LYS A 130 10.51 8.59 -31.02
CA LYS A 130 10.44 7.56 -29.97
C LYS A 130 10.56 8.25 -28.60
N ALA A 131 9.52 8.14 -27.80
CA ALA A 131 9.51 8.58 -26.41
C ALA A 131 10.19 7.51 -25.52
N ASP A 132 10.76 7.95 -24.39
CA ASP A 132 11.27 7.06 -23.35
C ASP A 132 10.07 6.56 -22.53
N LEU A 133 9.43 5.54 -23.08
CA LEU A 133 8.16 5.02 -22.59
C LEU A 133 8.37 3.90 -21.58
N TRP A 134 7.63 3.96 -20.49
CA TRP A 134 7.64 2.96 -19.43
C TRP A 134 6.22 2.53 -19.11
N VAL A 135 6.04 1.24 -18.83
CA VAL A 135 4.79 0.71 -18.30
C VAL A 135 4.98 0.34 -16.84
N ARG A 136 4.01 0.71 -15.99
CA ARG A 136 3.93 0.27 -14.59
C ARG A 136 2.61 -0.42 -14.36
N LEU A 137 2.66 -1.59 -13.76
CA LEU A 137 1.50 -2.36 -13.34
C LEU A 137 1.41 -2.30 -11.81
N VAL A 138 0.30 -1.76 -11.29
CA VAL A 138 0.07 -1.56 -9.86
C VAL A 138 -1.14 -2.38 -9.44
N SER A 139 -0.98 -3.24 -8.42
CA SER A 139 -2.09 -4.03 -7.91
C SER A 139 -3.15 -3.16 -7.22
N VAL A 140 -4.42 -3.46 -7.43
CA VAL A 140 -5.54 -2.75 -6.79
C VAL A 140 -5.72 -3.18 -5.33
N PHE A 141 -5.51 -4.47 -5.05
CA PHE A 141 -5.68 -5.06 -3.71
C PHE A 141 -4.38 -5.71 -3.20
N GLY A 142 -3.50 -6.13 -4.11
CA GLY A 142 -2.20 -6.75 -3.83
C GLY A 142 -1.13 -5.74 -3.39
N GLY A 143 0.11 -6.21 -3.22
CA GLY A 143 1.28 -5.37 -2.97
C GLY A 143 2.19 -5.19 -4.19
N ASP A 144 1.86 -5.85 -5.30
CA ASP A 144 2.72 -5.93 -6.48
C ASP A 144 2.76 -4.57 -7.21
N VAL A 145 3.98 -4.09 -7.45
CA VAL A 145 4.31 -2.99 -8.35
C VAL A 145 5.43 -3.47 -9.26
N ILE A 146 5.17 -3.48 -10.57
CA ILE A 146 6.11 -3.99 -11.57
C ILE A 146 6.21 -2.98 -12.68
N GLU A 147 7.43 -2.67 -13.12
CA GLU A 147 7.62 -1.79 -14.27
C GLU A 147 8.59 -2.40 -15.27
N ASN A 148 8.46 -1.96 -16.52
CA ASN A 148 9.42 -2.24 -17.57
C ASN A 148 9.39 -1.14 -18.63
N ALA A 149 10.50 -0.96 -19.33
CA ALA A 149 10.57 -0.08 -20.48
C ALA A 149 9.77 -0.67 -21.64
N VAL A 150 9.18 0.21 -22.45
CA VAL A 150 8.63 -0.15 -23.75
C VAL A 150 9.77 -0.14 -24.76
N ASP A 151 9.91 -1.22 -25.52
CA ASP A 151 11.01 -1.36 -26.45
C ASP A 151 10.86 -0.47 -27.70
N ARG A 152 11.88 -0.52 -28.56
CA ARG A 152 11.95 0.26 -29.81
C ARG A 152 10.85 -0.09 -30.83
N THR A 153 10.19 -1.24 -30.69
CA THR A 153 9.06 -1.68 -31.53
C THR A 153 7.72 -1.29 -30.92
N GLY A 154 7.72 -0.76 -29.70
CA GLY A 154 6.53 -0.45 -28.94
C GLY A 154 6.03 -1.60 -28.08
N SER A 155 6.77 -2.70 -27.97
CA SER A 155 6.36 -3.87 -27.19
C SER A 155 6.84 -3.78 -25.74
N PHE A 156 6.10 -4.39 -24.83
CA PHE A 156 6.51 -4.54 -23.43
C PHE A 156 6.12 -5.91 -22.89
N HIS A 157 6.86 -6.35 -21.86
CA HIS A 157 6.61 -7.60 -21.17
C HIS A 157 6.82 -7.44 -19.66
N LEU A 158 5.82 -7.80 -18.87
CA LEU A 158 5.83 -7.74 -17.42
C LEU A 158 5.70 -9.17 -16.90
N ILE A 159 6.57 -9.58 -15.98
CA ILE A 159 6.59 -10.92 -15.38
C ILE A 159 6.64 -10.83 -13.86
N GLY A 160 6.18 -11.86 -13.16
CA GLY A 160 6.39 -11.98 -11.72
C GLY A 160 5.20 -11.57 -10.83
N MET A 161 4.05 -11.21 -11.40
CA MET A 161 2.87 -10.80 -10.63
C MET A 161 2.05 -11.99 -10.13
N ALA A 162 1.40 -11.82 -8.98
CA ALA A 162 0.31 -12.68 -8.57
C ALA A 162 -0.94 -12.44 -9.43
N PRO A 163 -1.83 -13.45 -9.59
CA PRO A 163 -3.15 -13.23 -10.15
C PRO A 163 -3.91 -12.16 -9.36
N GLY A 164 -4.69 -11.30 -10.04
CA GLY A 164 -5.47 -10.25 -9.40
C GLY A 164 -5.90 -9.12 -10.34
N ARG A 165 -6.51 -8.09 -9.76
CA ARG A 165 -6.84 -6.84 -10.48
C ARG A 165 -5.72 -5.81 -10.35
N TYR A 166 -5.40 -5.17 -11.47
CA TYR A 166 -4.32 -4.21 -11.61
C TYR A 166 -4.75 -2.97 -12.39
N VAL A 167 -3.96 -1.91 -12.27
CA VAL A 167 -3.97 -0.77 -13.18
C VAL A 167 -2.63 -0.75 -13.91
N LEU A 168 -2.68 -0.84 -15.24
CA LEU A 168 -1.54 -0.61 -16.12
C LEU A 168 -1.47 0.88 -16.43
N ILE A 169 -0.30 1.48 -16.21
CA ILE A 169 -0.05 2.90 -16.40
C ILE A 169 1.09 3.05 -17.41
N LEU A 170 0.88 3.85 -18.43
CA LEU A 170 1.90 4.22 -19.42
C LEU A 170 2.46 5.60 -19.07
N PHE A 171 3.78 5.71 -19.05
CA PHE A 171 4.52 6.92 -18.78
C PHE A 171 5.38 7.32 -19.98
N ASP A 172 5.57 8.63 -20.14
CA ASP A 172 6.70 9.24 -20.86
C ASP A 172 7.47 10.07 -19.82
N LYS A 173 8.65 9.57 -19.42
CA LYS A 173 9.38 10.06 -18.26
C LYS A 173 8.47 10.06 -17.02
N GLU A 174 8.16 11.24 -16.47
CA GLU A 174 7.30 11.40 -15.28
C GLU A 174 5.83 11.63 -15.62
N LYS A 175 5.50 11.81 -16.91
CA LYS A 175 4.14 12.12 -17.35
C LYS A 175 3.34 10.85 -17.57
N VAL A 176 2.22 10.70 -16.87
CA VAL A 176 1.22 9.68 -17.17
C VAL A 176 0.56 10.01 -18.51
N LEU A 177 0.63 9.08 -19.46
CA LEU A 177 0.00 9.18 -20.77
C LEU A 177 -1.33 8.45 -20.84
N ALA A 178 -1.42 7.28 -20.21
CA ALA A 178 -2.61 6.45 -20.22
C ALA A 178 -2.69 5.54 -19.00
N THR A 179 -3.90 5.13 -18.65
CA THR A 179 -4.18 4.13 -17.62
C THR A 179 -5.22 3.14 -18.12
N LYS A 180 -5.05 1.86 -17.80
CA LYS A 180 -5.99 0.80 -18.17
C LYS A 180 -6.17 -0.19 -17.02
N PRO A 181 -7.41 -0.50 -16.60
CA PRO A 181 -7.64 -1.63 -15.69
C PRO A 181 -7.33 -2.94 -16.42
N VAL A 182 -6.64 -3.84 -15.74
CA VAL A 182 -6.25 -5.16 -16.28
C VAL A 182 -6.50 -6.21 -15.22
N GLU A 183 -7.10 -7.33 -15.62
CA GLU A 183 -7.20 -8.51 -14.78
C GLU A 183 -6.12 -9.51 -15.21
N VAL A 184 -5.30 -9.92 -14.26
CA VAL A 184 -4.29 -10.95 -14.46
C VAL A 184 -4.83 -12.24 -13.90
N LEU A 185 -5.16 -13.16 -14.79
CA LEU A 185 -5.61 -14.49 -14.40
C LEU A 185 -4.41 -15.38 -14.08
N GLY A 186 -4.59 -16.30 -13.14
CA GLY A 186 -3.64 -17.38 -12.90
C GLY A 186 -3.69 -18.37 -14.05
N GLY A 187 -2.54 -18.78 -14.57
CA GLY A 187 -2.46 -19.71 -15.70
C GLY A 187 -1.34 -20.72 -15.54
N SER A 188 -1.72 -21.97 -15.29
CA SER A 188 -1.03 -23.10 -15.90
C SER A 188 -1.49 -23.15 -17.36
N LYS A 189 -0.61 -22.86 -18.31
CA LYS A 189 -0.74 -23.47 -19.64
C LYS A 189 -0.19 -24.87 -19.56
#